data_AF-A0A9K3D1Y3-F1
#
_entry.id   AF-A0A9K3D1Y3-F1
#
_cell.length_a   1.000
_cell.length_b   1.000
_cell.length_c   1.000
_cell.angle_alpha   90.00
_cell.angle_beta   90.00
_cell.angle_gamma   90.00
#
_symmetry.space_group_name_H-M   'P 1'
#
loop_
_entity.id
_entity.type
_entity.pdbx_description
1 polymer ?
#
loop_
_entity_poly.entity_id
_entity_poly.type
_entity_poly.pdbx_seq_one_letter_code
_entity_poly.pdbx_strand_id
1 'polypeptide(L)'
;MGAAFSNEASNIRPYIVDEFLKAHPVDGKITARQLIELKQLDSMRVDMGHLCLLWCCDTDKDGLYTLSDLFNVAAFFTEAQSLFNVKTEAMAPYLQ
;
A
#
# COMPACT_ATOMS: atom_id res chain seq x y z
N MET A 1 -2.81 27.07 11.36
CA MET A 1 -1.94 26.08 12.02
C MET A 1 -1.69 24.97 11.02
N GLY A 2 -0.43 24.77 10.64
CA GLY A 2 -0.04 24.00 9.45
C GLY A 2 -0.27 22.50 9.58
N ALA A 3 -0.71 21.90 8.48
CA ALA A 3 -0.96 20.48 8.30
C ALA A 3 0.30 19.65 8.55
N ALA A 4 0.31 18.90 9.64
CA ALA A 4 1.29 17.85 9.91
C ALA A 4 0.81 16.54 9.25
N PHE A 5 0.82 16.47 7.92
CA PHE A 5 0.59 15.21 7.17
C PHE A 5 1.78 14.84 6.29
N SER A 6 2.84 15.64 6.27
CA SER A 6 3.98 15.49 5.37
C SER A 6 4.99 14.40 5.78
N ASN A 7 4.79 13.71 6.92
CA ASN A 7 5.77 12.77 7.49
C ASN A 7 5.42 11.28 7.37
N GLU A 8 4.18 10.91 7.05
CA GLU A 8 3.81 9.50 6.89
C GLU A 8 4.18 8.95 5.51
N ALA A 9 3.98 9.75 4.45
CA ALA A 9 4.34 9.37 3.09
C ALA A 9 5.85 9.12 2.89
N SER A 10 6.70 9.80 3.68
CA SER A 10 8.16 9.71 3.59
C SER A 10 8.74 8.44 4.23
N ASN A 11 7.99 7.72 5.07
CA ASN A 11 8.48 6.53 5.80
C ASN A 11 7.88 5.19 5.33
N ILE A 12 6.98 5.19 4.35
CA ILE A 12 6.35 3.96 3.83
C ILE A 12 7.37 3.01 3.18
N ARG A 13 8.30 3.54 2.37
CA ARG A 13 9.31 2.71 1.70
C ARG A 13 10.20 1.93 2.66
N PRO A 14 10.89 2.55 3.64
CA PRO A 14 11.71 1.80 4.58
C PRO A 14 10.89 0.84 5.45
N TYR A 15 9.64 1.18 5.78
CA TYR A 15 8.73 0.28 6.49
C TYR A 15 8.40 -0.98 5.69
N ILE A 16 8.03 -0.83 4.42
CA ILE A 16 7.75 -1.96 3.52
C ILE A 16 8.96 -2.88 3.40
N VAL A 17 10.17 -2.31 3.27
CA VAL A 17 11.40 -3.10 3.19
C VAL A 17 11.65 -3.88 4.47
N ASP A 18 11.52 -3.24 5.64
CA ASP A 18 11.74 -3.89 6.94
C ASP A 18 10.75 -5.04 7.18
N GLU A 19 9.45 -4.80 6.92
CA GLU A 19 8.42 -5.83 7.05
C GLU A 19 8.59 -6.95 6.01
N PHE A 20 8.95 -6.63 4.77
CA PHE A 20 9.21 -7.63 3.73
C PHE A 20 10.35 -8.57 4.14
N LEU A 21 11.42 -8.05 4.73
CA LEU A 21 12.53 -8.87 5.21
C LEU A 21 12.13 -9.78 6.38
N LYS A 22 11.21 -9.32 7.26
CA LYS A 22 10.66 -10.15 8.36
C LYS A 22 9.77 -11.28 7.87
N ALA A 23 9.15 -11.16 6.70
CA ALA A 23 8.38 -12.26 6.10
C ALA A 23 9.24 -13.43 5.60
N HIS A 24 10.57 -13.32 5.68
CA HIS A 24 11.52 -14.33 5.21
C HIS A 24 11.26 -14.75 3.75
N PRO A 25 11.46 -13.83 2.80
CA PRO A 25 11.21 -14.08 1.40
C PRO A 25 12.09 -15.21 0.88
N VAL A 26 11.48 -16.14 0.12
CA VAL A 26 12.20 -17.20 -0.57
C VAL A 26 12.45 -16.72 -2.00
N ASP A 27 13.71 -16.72 -2.43
CA ASP A 27 14.13 -16.16 -3.73
C ASP A 27 13.67 -14.72 -3.98
N GLY A 28 13.58 -13.90 -2.93
CA GLY A 28 13.15 -12.51 -3.03
C GLY A 28 11.65 -12.34 -3.27
N LYS A 29 10.84 -13.36 -2.98
CA LYS A 29 9.39 -13.37 -3.15
C LYS A 29 8.67 -13.83 -1.87
N ILE A 30 7.45 -13.32 -1.67
CA ILE A 30 6.54 -13.77 -0.59
C ILE A 30 5.19 -14.18 -1.16
N THR A 31 4.47 -15.04 -0.46
CA THR A 31 3.11 -15.44 -0.84
C THR A 31 2.07 -14.38 -0.44
N ALA A 32 0.90 -14.39 -1.08
CA ALA A 32 -0.24 -13.55 -0.66
C ALA A 32 -0.59 -13.73 0.82
N ARG A 33 -0.46 -14.96 1.35
CA ARG A 33 -0.72 -15.24 2.75
C ARG A 33 0.26 -14.51 3.66
N GLN A 34 1.57 -14.62 3.38
CA GLN A 34 2.59 -13.89 4.14
C GLN A 34 2.36 -12.38 4.06
N LEU A 35 2.00 -11.87 2.88
CA LEU A 35 1.68 -10.45 2.67
C LEU A 35 0.52 -9.95 3.56
N ILE A 36 -0.53 -10.75 3.72
CA ILE A 36 -1.69 -10.42 4.57
C ILE A 36 -1.34 -10.55 6.06
N GLU A 37 -0.42 -11.46 6.40
CA GLU A 37 0.07 -11.67 7.77
C GLU A 37 1.10 -10.61 8.21
N LEU A 38 1.65 -9.83 7.29
CA LEU A 38 2.56 -8.72 7.61
C LEU A 38 1.88 -7.67 8.48
N LYS A 39 2.68 -6.99 9.29
CA LYS A 39 2.20 -5.78 9.95
C LYS A 39 1.99 -4.71 8.88
N GLN A 40 0.77 -4.20 8.80
CA GLN A 40 0.35 -3.23 7.80
C GLN A 40 0.09 -1.88 8.46
N LEU A 41 0.39 -0.80 7.74
CA LEU A 41 0.01 0.56 8.14
C LEU A 41 -1.48 0.74 7.86
N ASP A 42 -2.19 1.55 8.67
CA ASP A 42 -3.61 1.84 8.45
C ASP A 42 -3.88 2.48 7.08
N SER A 43 -2.90 3.20 6.54
CA SER A 43 -2.92 3.81 5.20
C SER A 43 -2.69 2.80 4.06
N MET A 44 -2.21 1.59 4.37
CA MET A 44 -1.87 0.55 3.39
C MET A 44 -2.27 -0.82 3.95
N ARG A 45 -3.57 -1.01 4.14
CA ARG A 45 -4.13 -2.28 4.58
C ARG A 45 -4.53 -3.14 3.38
N VAL A 46 -3.97 -4.34 3.31
CA VAL A 46 -4.23 -5.35 2.29
C VAL A 46 -4.91 -6.54 2.95
N ASP A 47 -6.11 -6.85 2.46
CA ASP A 47 -6.88 -8.02 2.85
C ASP A 47 -7.35 -8.83 1.63
N MET A 48 -8.11 -9.90 1.85
CA MET A 48 -8.66 -10.73 0.77
C MET A 48 -9.62 -9.97 -0.17
N GLY A 49 -10.18 -8.84 0.24
CA GLY A 49 -10.96 -7.96 -0.64
C GLY A 49 -10.09 -7.29 -1.71
N HIS A 50 -8.78 -7.19 -1.48
CA HIS A 50 -7.82 -6.58 -2.40
C HIS A 50 -7.17 -7.60 -3.35
N LEU A 51 -7.67 -8.83 -3.44
CA LEU A 51 -7.12 -9.86 -4.33
C LEU A 51 -7.03 -9.41 -5.80
N CYS A 52 -8.01 -8.64 -6.29
CA CYS A 52 -7.95 -8.11 -7.66
C CYS A 52 -6.80 -7.09 -7.83
N LEU A 53 -6.56 -6.24 -6.82
CA LEU A 53 -5.45 -5.30 -6.83
C LEU A 53 -4.11 -6.04 -6.80
N LEU A 54 -3.99 -7.01 -5.90
CA LEU A 54 -2.80 -7.86 -5.80
C LEU A 54 -2.52 -8.58 -7.11
N TRP A 55 -3.54 -9.18 -7.73
CA TRP A 55 -3.42 -9.78 -9.04
C TRP A 55 -2.97 -8.77 -10.11
N CYS A 56 -3.46 -7.53 -10.08
CA CYS A 56 -3.04 -6.50 -11.03
C CYS A 56 -1.57 -6.08 -10.83
N CYS A 57 -1.12 -5.98 -9.57
CA CYS A 57 0.24 -5.57 -9.22
C CYS A 57 1.27 -6.68 -9.39
N ASP A 58 0.88 -7.95 -9.31
CA ASP A 58 1.71 -9.11 -9.65
C ASP A 58 2.07 -9.04 -11.15
N THR A 59 3.34 -8.75 -11.46
CA THR A 59 3.76 -8.47 -12.84
C THR A 59 3.93 -9.75 -13.66
N ASP A 60 4.45 -10.82 -13.05
CA ASP A 60 4.72 -12.11 -13.68
C ASP A 60 3.58 -13.13 -13.53
N LYS A 61 2.53 -12.79 -12.77
CA LYS A 61 1.31 -13.60 -12.58
C LYS A 61 1.60 -14.97 -11.96
N ASP A 62 2.62 -15.04 -11.12
CA ASP A 62 3.02 -16.29 -10.47
C ASP A 62 2.35 -16.48 -9.10
N GLY A 63 1.57 -15.49 -8.64
CA GLY A 63 0.88 -15.49 -7.35
C GLY A 63 1.81 -15.23 -6.16
N LEU A 64 3.06 -14.84 -6.43
CA LEU A 64 4.04 -14.40 -5.47
C LEU A 64 4.30 -12.90 -5.65
N TYR A 65 4.82 -12.28 -4.61
CA TYR A 65 4.97 -10.83 -4.55
C TYR A 65 6.43 -10.50 -4.25
N THR A 66 7.03 -9.74 -5.14
CA THR A 66 8.34 -9.13 -4.93
C THR A 66 8.19 -7.82 -4.16
N LEU A 67 9.31 -7.30 -3.68
CA LEU A 67 9.39 -5.96 -3.11
C LEU A 67 8.90 -4.88 -4.09
N SER A 68 9.10 -5.08 -5.39
CA SER A 68 8.62 -4.14 -6.42
C SER A 68 7.09 -4.12 -6.50
N ASP A 69 6.45 -5.29 -6.42
CA ASP A 69 4.98 -5.39 -6.48
C ASP A 69 4.35 -4.73 -5.25
N LEU A 70 4.98 -4.89 -4.07
CA LEU A 70 4.61 -4.18 -2.84
C LEU A 70 4.69 -2.65 -2.98
N PHE A 71 5.71 -2.12 -3.65
CA PHE A 71 5.80 -0.68 -3.91
C PHE A 71 4.71 -0.21 -4.88
N ASN A 72 4.34 -1.02 -5.86
CA ASN A 72 3.22 -0.71 -6.76
C ASN A 72 1.89 -0.64 -5.99
N VAL A 73 1.66 -1.59 -5.06
CA VAL A 73 0.49 -1.58 -4.17
C VAL A 73 0.49 -0.31 -3.31
N ALA A 74 1.62 0.04 -2.70
CA ALA A 74 1.74 1.24 -1.88
C ALA A 74 1.48 2.53 -2.68
N ALA A 75 1.99 2.61 -3.91
CA ALA A 75 1.75 3.72 -4.82
C ALA A 75 0.26 3.84 -5.16
N PHE A 76 -0.42 2.72 -5.43
CA PHE A 76 -1.86 2.69 -5.69
C PHE A 76 -2.67 3.25 -4.52
N PHE A 77 -2.38 2.84 -3.28
CA PHE A 77 -3.05 3.38 -2.10
C PHE A 77 -2.79 4.87 -1.89
N THR A 78 -1.55 5.32 -2.13
CA THR A 78 -1.17 6.74 -2.03
C THR A 78 -1.92 7.58 -3.07
N GLU A 79 -2.00 7.11 -4.31
CA GLU A 79 -2.73 7.78 -5.38
C GLU A 79 -4.24 7.81 -5.11
N ALA A 80 -4.81 6.67 -4.69
CA ALA A 80 -6.22 6.59 -4.29
C ALA A 80 -6.55 7.60 -3.18
N GLN A 81 -5.73 7.68 -2.13
CA GLN A 81 -5.91 8.68 -1.07
C GLN A 81 -5.85 10.12 -1.61
N SER A 82 -4.92 10.42 -2.51
CA SER A 82 -4.82 11.76 -3.11
C SER A 82 -6.09 12.12 -3.90
N LEU A 83 -6.64 11.19 -4.68
CA LEU A 83 -7.87 11.38 -5.45
C LEU A 83 -9.08 11.55 -4.55
N PHE A 84 -9.15 10.81 -3.44
CA PHE A 84 -10.23 10.98 -2.45
C PHE A 84 -10.13 12.35 -1.78
N ASN A 85 -8.95 12.76 -1.31
CA ASN A 85 -8.75 14.07 -0.68
C ASN A 85 -9.12 15.23 -1.60
N VAL A 86 -8.75 15.16 -2.89
CA VAL A 86 -9.12 16.19 -3.88
C VAL A 86 -10.65 16.28 -4.03
N LYS A 87 -11.37 15.15 -3.98
CA LYS A 87 -12.83 15.14 -4.08
C LYS A 87 -13.50 15.66 -2.81
N THR A 88 -12.99 15.36 -1.61
CA THR A 88 -13.53 15.91 -0.35
C THR A 88 -13.29 17.42 -0.24
N GLU A 89 -12.11 17.91 -0.63
CA GLU A 89 -11.84 19.36 -0.69
C GLU A 89 -12.74 20.08 -1.70
N ALA A 90 -13.03 19.45 -2.84
CA ALA A 90 -13.96 19.99 -3.84
C ALA A 90 -15.43 19.98 -3.38
N MET A 91 -15.82 19.10 -2.46
CA MET A 91 -17.19 19.01 -1.91
C MET A 91 -17.38 19.78 -0.59
N ALA A 92 -16.30 20.17 0.09
CA ALA A 92 -16.32 20.97 1.32
C ALA A 92 -17.18 22.26 1.25
N PRO A 93 -17.23 23.03 0.15
CA PRO A 93 -18.08 24.23 0.07
C PRO A 93 -19.59 23.92 -0.06
N TYR A 94 -19.99 22.66 -0.28
CA TYR A 94 -21.39 22.25 -0.41
C TYR A 94 -21.93 21.52 0.84
N LEU A 95 -21.12 21.41 1.90
CA LEU A 95 -21.46 20.77 3.17
C LEU A 95 -21.66 21.78 4.32
N GLN A 96 -21.73 23.08 4.01
CA GLN A 96 -22.17 24.15 4.93
C GLN A 96 -23.66 24.44 4.73
#